data_AF-A0A520BM68-F1
#
_entry.id   AF-A0A520BM68-F1
#
_cell.length_a   1.000
_cell.length_b   1.000
_cell.length_c   1.000
_cell.angle_alpha   90.00
_cell.angle_beta   90.00
_cell.angle_gamma   90.00
#
_symmetry.space_group_name_H-M   'P 1'
#
loop_
_entity.id
_entity.type
_entity.pdbx_description
1 polymer ?
#
loop_
_entity_poly.entity_id
_entity_poly.type
_entity_poly.pdbx_seq_one_letter_code
_entity_poly.pdbx_strand_id
1 'polypeptide(L)'
;MSLYETLINQLSNDLKNSIETRIKEWGKKHPFGQRITKNIHLEHFLPEDNMKDILLFIASEGDKRSTTFEERYQKECYRHTLMGGDIPWTEKPSYFGAAVEIMAFKSHLMANYPRKFPNQKKAEDFISHLKLGNLPRMKKNLLLKKYSIWATWNENNHEEIPFEFCNTMLADEIRANLGLDKLLISKELILFIYKMPKSIDVKRPTIADAGLSQYFEPTVPGFISHGLTRTWELEHSMIGYNLNPRPEGIHQGIEMHNLCLPISTRW
;
A
#
# COMPACT_ATOMS: atom_id res chain seq x y z
N MET A 1 8.51 22.92 -9.29
CA MET A 1 7.17 22.86 -9.90
C MET A 1 6.74 21.41 -9.87
N SER A 2 5.59 21.08 -9.28
CA SER A 2 5.14 19.70 -9.18
C SER A 2 4.59 19.18 -10.51
N LEU A 3 4.41 17.86 -10.63
CA LEU A 3 3.77 17.25 -11.80
C LEU A 3 2.35 17.79 -11.98
N TYR A 4 1.59 17.90 -10.89
CA TYR A 4 0.26 18.51 -10.88
C TYR A 4 0.28 19.93 -11.45
N GLU A 5 1.16 20.81 -10.95
CA GLU A 5 1.27 22.20 -11.41
C GLU A 5 1.63 22.30 -12.89
N THR A 6 2.49 21.39 -13.36
CA THR A 6 2.90 21.35 -14.76
C THR A 6 1.70 20.98 -15.65
N LEU A 7 0.98 19.91 -15.29
CA LEU A 7 -0.16 19.41 -16.07
C LEU A 7 -1.36 20.34 -16.03
N ILE A 8 -1.72 20.88 -14.86
CA ILE A 8 -2.91 21.74 -14.72
C ILE A 8 -2.79 23.01 -15.58
N ASN A 9 -1.56 23.53 -15.75
CA ASN A 9 -1.30 24.73 -16.56
C ASN A 9 -1.27 24.46 -18.07
N GLN A 10 -1.26 23.19 -18.50
CA GLN A 10 -1.39 22.80 -19.90
C GLN A 10 -2.85 22.57 -20.32
N LEU A 11 -3.79 22.53 -19.37
CA LEU A 11 -5.22 22.32 -19.64
C LEU A 11 -5.94 23.63 -19.98
N SER A 12 -7.13 23.52 -20.58
CA SER A 12 -8.00 24.68 -20.77
C SER A 12 -8.46 25.25 -19.41
N ASN A 13 -8.74 26.56 -19.38
CA ASN A 13 -9.20 27.24 -18.17
C ASN A 13 -10.44 26.57 -17.54
N ASP A 14 -11.37 26.08 -18.37
CA ASP A 14 -12.59 25.42 -17.91
C ASP A 14 -12.28 24.09 -17.18
N LEU A 15 -11.36 23.28 -17.73
CA LEU A 15 -10.93 22.04 -17.10
C LEU A 15 -10.16 22.30 -15.81
N LYS A 16 -9.21 23.24 -15.85
CA LYS A 16 -8.44 23.66 -14.68
C LYS A 16 -9.36 24.09 -13.54
N ASN A 17 -10.30 25.00 -13.80
CA ASN A 17 -11.25 25.49 -12.80
C ASN A 17 -12.13 24.36 -12.25
N SER A 18 -12.54 23.42 -13.10
CA SER A 18 -13.36 22.26 -12.69
C SER A 18 -12.60 21.34 -11.74
N ILE A 19 -11.34 21.03 -12.06
CA ILE A 19 -10.45 20.21 -11.23
C ILE A 19 -10.21 20.89 -9.88
N GLU A 20 -9.77 22.15 -9.88
CA GLU A 20 -9.44 22.89 -8.66
C GLU A 20 -10.66 23.04 -7.74
N THR A 21 -11.83 23.32 -8.31
CA THR A 21 -13.09 23.39 -7.55
C THR A 21 -13.42 22.04 -6.92
N ARG A 22 -13.33 20.95 -7.68
CA ARG A 22 -13.64 19.60 -7.17
C ARG A 22 -12.67 19.17 -6.08
N ILE A 23 -11.38 19.36 -6.29
CA ILE A 23 -10.33 19.08 -5.30
C ILE A 23 -10.58 19.88 -4.03
N LYS A 24 -10.89 21.18 -4.14
CA LYS A 24 -11.19 22.05 -2.99
C LYS A 24 -12.44 21.60 -2.23
N GLU A 25 -13.51 21.23 -2.94
CA GLU A 25 -14.73 20.72 -2.32
C GLU A 25 -14.50 19.38 -1.62
N TRP A 26 -13.81 18.46 -2.30
CA TRP A 26 -13.49 17.15 -1.76
C TRP A 26 -12.65 17.27 -0.49
N GLY A 27 -11.67 18.17 -0.50
CA GLY A 27 -10.86 18.53 0.65
C GLY A 27 -11.67 18.95 1.87
N LYS A 28 -12.87 19.53 1.69
CA LYS A 28 -13.74 19.99 2.78
C LYS A 28 -14.75 18.95 3.24
N LYS A 29 -15.28 18.15 2.32
CA LYS A 29 -16.44 17.26 2.56
C LYS A 29 -16.06 15.87 3.06
N HIS A 30 -14.87 15.37 2.68
CA HIS A 30 -14.45 14.01 3.03
C HIS A 30 -13.55 14.01 4.29
N PRO A 31 -13.70 13.05 5.22
CA PRO A 31 -12.89 13.00 6.46
C PRO A 31 -11.38 13.03 6.23
N PHE A 32 -10.92 12.43 5.11
CA PHE A 32 -9.52 12.41 4.70
C PHE A 32 -9.24 13.25 3.44
N GLY A 33 -10.22 14.05 3.01
CA GLY A 33 -10.18 14.79 1.74
C GLY A 33 -8.96 15.70 1.65
N GLN A 34 -8.63 16.44 2.71
CA GLN A 34 -7.45 17.32 2.71
C GLN A 34 -6.14 16.58 2.45
N ARG A 35 -6.01 15.35 2.96
CA ARG A 35 -4.81 14.53 2.76
C ARG A 35 -4.75 14.00 1.35
N ILE A 36 -5.84 13.42 0.87
CA ILE A 36 -5.93 12.88 -0.50
C ILE A 36 -5.62 13.98 -1.51
N THR A 37 -6.21 15.17 -1.35
CA THR A 37 -5.98 16.29 -2.26
C THR A 37 -4.56 16.82 -2.15
N LYS A 38 -3.97 16.92 -0.96
CA LYS A 38 -2.54 17.24 -0.78
C LYS A 38 -1.66 16.26 -1.55
N ASN A 39 -1.93 14.95 -1.47
CA ASN A 39 -1.16 13.93 -2.16
C ASN A 39 -1.24 14.08 -3.68
N ILE A 40 -2.41 14.43 -4.23
CA ILE A 40 -2.55 14.73 -5.67
C ILE A 40 -1.60 15.87 -6.09
N HIS A 41 -1.44 16.91 -5.28
CA HIS A 41 -0.54 18.03 -5.61
C HIS A 41 0.95 17.66 -5.49
N LEU A 42 1.28 16.73 -4.58
CA LEU A 42 2.65 16.30 -4.30
C LEU A 42 3.12 15.10 -5.14
N GLU A 43 2.21 14.45 -5.87
CA GLU A 43 2.54 13.34 -6.76
C GLU A 43 3.60 13.76 -7.78
N HIS A 44 4.59 12.91 -7.98
CA HIS A 44 5.74 13.17 -8.85
C HIS A 44 6.41 11.89 -9.40
N PHE A 45 5.95 10.70 -9.03
CA PHE A 45 6.42 9.43 -9.56
C PHE A 45 5.49 8.84 -10.63
N LEU A 46 4.21 9.17 -10.59
CA LEU A 46 3.26 8.73 -11.60
C LEU A 46 3.61 9.35 -12.98
N PRO A 47 3.57 8.58 -14.09
CA PRO A 47 3.81 9.14 -15.42
C PRO A 47 2.79 10.22 -15.78
N GLU A 48 3.20 11.18 -16.60
CA GLU A 48 2.39 12.36 -16.96
C GLU A 48 1.01 11.98 -17.53
N ASP A 49 0.97 11.02 -18.46
CA ASP A 49 -0.27 10.57 -19.10
C ASP A 49 -1.24 9.95 -18.09
N ASN A 50 -0.74 9.11 -17.17
CA ASN A 50 -1.55 8.51 -16.12
C ASN A 50 -2.08 9.54 -15.12
N MET A 51 -1.26 10.53 -14.75
CA MET A 51 -1.70 11.62 -13.89
C MET A 51 -2.75 12.48 -14.59
N LYS A 52 -2.58 12.75 -15.89
CA LYS A 52 -3.55 13.48 -16.71
C LYS A 52 -4.89 12.75 -16.77
N ASP A 53 -4.90 11.43 -16.94
CA ASP A 53 -6.13 10.62 -16.90
C ASP A 53 -6.88 10.78 -15.58
N ILE A 54 -6.18 10.73 -14.44
CA ILE A 54 -6.77 10.95 -13.10
C ILE A 54 -7.33 12.37 -12.98
N LEU A 55 -6.61 13.39 -13.45
CA LEU A 55 -7.07 14.78 -13.40
C LEU A 55 -8.30 15.01 -14.28
N LEU A 56 -8.33 14.44 -15.49
CA LEU A 56 -9.48 14.50 -16.38
C LEU A 56 -10.68 13.76 -15.79
N PHE A 57 -10.47 12.64 -15.11
CA PHE A 57 -11.51 11.94 -14.36
C PHE A 57 -12.14 12.88 -13.33
N ILE A 58 -11.32 13.54 -12.49
CA ILE A 58 -11.78 14.51 -11.47
C ILE A 58 -12.63 15.64 -12.10
N ALA A 59 -12.25 16.12 -13.29
CA ALA A 59 -12.98 17.16 -14.02
C ALA A 59 -14.32 16.67 -14.60
N SER A 60 -14.32 15.46 -15.15
CA SER A 60 -15.41 14.92 -16.00
C SER A 60 -16.64 14.46 -15.23
N GLU A 61 -16.53 14.33 -13.90
CA GLU A 61 -17.55 13.68 -13.10
C GLU A 61 -18.67 14.65 -12.72
N GLY A 62 -19.69 14.72 -13.58
CA GLY A 62 -21.00 15.25 -13.24
C GLY A 62 -21.67 14.43 -12.14
N ASP A 63 -22.55 15.07 -11.38
CA ASP A 63 -23.30 14.52 -10.23
C ASP A 63 -24.22 13.34 -10.65
N LYS A 64 -23.62 12.19 -10.97
CA LYS A 64 -24.32 11.00 -11.50
C LYS A 64 -24.40 9.89 -10.46
N ARG A 65 -25.64 9.41 -10.29
CA ARG A 65 -26.15 8.49 -9.26
C ARG A 65 -25.55 7.07 -9.29
N SER A 66 -25.55 6.48 -8.08
CA SER A 66 -25.48 5.06 -7.63
C SER A 66 -24.22 4.65 -6.86
N THR A 67 -23.07 5.24 -7.18
CA THR A 67 -21.76 5.00 -6.52
C THR A 67 -21.16 6.34 -6.11
N THR A 68 -20.44 6.38 -4.99
CA THR A 68 -19.83 7.63 -4.54
C THR A 68 -18.69 8.04 -5.47
N PHE A 69 -18.39 9.34 -5.52
CA PHE A 69 -17.23 9.86 -6.26
C PHE A 69 -15.94 9.13 -5.85
N GLU A 70 -15.78 8.88 -4.55
CA GLU A 70 -14.64 8.19 -3.95
C GLU A 70 -14.45 6.77 -4.50
N GLU A 71 -15.51 5.98 -4.59
CA GLU A 71 -15.44 4.62 -5.13
C GLU A 71 -15.00 4.61 -6.61
N ARG A 72 -15.45 5.61 -7.38
CA ARG A 72 -15.08 5.74 -8.79
C ARG A 72 -13.66 6.27 -8.96
N TYR A 73 -13.25 7.25 -8.16
CA TYR A 73 -11.87 7.72 -8.09
C TYR A 73 -10.91 6.58 -7.75
N GLN A 74 -11.24 5.76 -6.76
CA GLN A 74 -10.43 4.62 -6.37
C GLN A 74 -10.30 3.62 -7.52
N LYS A 75 -11.40 3.34 -8.23
CA LYS A 75 -11.37 2.49 -9.43
C LYS A 75 -10.49 3.07 -10.54
N GLU A 76 -10.57 4.39 -10.76
CA GLU A 76 -9.73 5.06 -11.75
C GLU A 76 -8.25 4.96 -11.37
N CYS A 77 -7.90 5.28 -10.13
CA CYS A 77 -6.55 5.09 -9.58
C CYS A 77 -6.03 3.66 -9.82
N TYR A 78 -6.87 2.65 -9.58
CA TYR A 78 -6.48 1.25 -9.72
C TYR A 78 -6.15 0.81 -11.15
N ARG A 79 -6.53 1.58 -12.17
CA ARG A 79 -6.11 1.37 -13.56
C ARG A 79 -4.64 1.73 -13.79
N HIS A 80 -4.06 2.53 -12.91
CA HIS A 80 -2.72 3.12 -13.03
C HIS A 80 -1.75 2.61 -11.95
N THR A 81 -2.04 1.47 -11.33
CA THR A 81 -1.19 0.87 -10.28
C THR A 81 0.13 0.33 -10.84
N LEU A 82 1.16 0.30 -10.00
CA LEU A 82 2.52 -0.15 -10.33
C LEU A 82 3.23 0.72 -11.39
N MET A 83 2.84 1.99 -11.52
CA MET A 83 3.37 2.91 -12.54
C MET A 83 4.43 3.89 -12.03
N GLY A 84 4.76 3.93 -10.74
CA GLY A 84 5.71 4.91 -10.16
C GLY A 84 7.19 4.79 -10.59
N GLY A 85 7.49 3.94 -11.57
CA GLY A 85 8.84 3.62 -12.00
C GLY A 85 9.61 2.77 -10.98
N ASP A 86 10.75 2.22 -11.42
CA ASP A 86 11.60 1.38 -10.59
C ASP A 86 12.30 2.16 -9.48
N ILE A 87 12.49 1.50 -8.35
CA ILE A 87 13.39 1.98 -7.30
C ILE A 87 14.85 1.88 -7.82
N PRO A 88 15.62 2.98 -7.85
CA PRO A 88 17.01 2.97 -8.28
C PRO A 88 17.92 2.39 -7.18
N TRP A 89 17.94 1.07 -7.08
CA TRP A 89 18.76 0.35 -6.08
C TRP A 89 20.24 0.59 -6.30
N THR A 90 20.93 1.14 -5.30
CA THR A 90 22.39 0.99 -5.17
C THR A 90 22.73 -0.42 -4.74
N GLU A 91 21.98 -0.94 -3.77
CA GLU A 91 21.95 -2.31 -3.31
C GLU A 91 20.50 -2.69 -3.00
N LYS A 92 20.06 -3.87 -3.47
CA LYS A 92 18.69 -4.33 -3.28
C LYS A 92 18.59 -5.11 -1.96
N PRO A 93 17.61 -4.81 -1.09
CA PRO A 93 17.38 -5.58 0.13
C PRO A 93 17.22 -7.09 -0.15
N SER A 94 17.83 -7.91 0.70
CA SER A 94 17.70 -9.36 0.65
C SER A 94 16.30 -9.82 1.04
N TYR A 95 15.65 -9.08 1.94
CA TYR A 95 14.35 -9.40 2.50
C TYR A 95 13.37 -8.24 2.38
N PHE A 96 12.14 -8.60 2.03
CA PHE A 96 10.99 -7.70 1.97
C PHE A 96 9.91 -8.20 2.93
N GLY A 97 9.17 -7.26 3.50
CA GLY A 97 8.16 -7.50 4.52
C GLY A 97 6.80 -6.99 4.06
N ALA A 98 5.75 -7.78 4.24
CA ALA A 98 4.37 -7.35 4.08
C ALA A 98 3.55 -7.72 5.31
N ALA A 99 2.83 -6.75 5.86
CA ALA A 99 1.89 -6.94 6.96
C ALA A 99 0.45 -7.06 6.42
N VAL A 100 -0.29 -8.08 6.83
CA VAL A 100 -1.63 -8.37 6.31
C VAL A 100 -2.56 -8.79 7.45
N GLU A 101 -3.79 -8.26 7.48
CA GLU A 101 -4.83 -8.75 8.40
C GLU A 101 -5.03 -10.25 8.24
N ILE A 102 -5.08 -10.98 9.36
CA ILE A 102 -5.36 -12.41 9.33
C ILE A 102 -6.70 -12.72 8.62
N MET A 103 -7.73 -11.91 8.89
CA MET A 103 -9.05 -12.10 8.29
C MET A 103 -9.07 -11.74 6.80
N ALA A 104 -8.37 -10.69 6.38
CA ALA A 104 -8.27 -10.36 4.96
C ALA A 104 -7.51 -11.45 4.20
N PHE A 105 -6.47 -12.03 4.80
CA PHE A 105 -5.73 -13.12 4.20
C PHE A 105 -6.59 -14.40 4.06
N LYS A 106 -7.36 -14.77 5.10
CA LYS A 106 -8.33 -15.88 5.01
C LYS A 106 -9.34 -15.65 3.88
N SER A 107 -9.92 -14.46 3.80
CA SER A 107 -10.86 -14.08 2.74
C SER A 107 -10.23 -14.17 1.35
N HIS A 108 -8.99 -13.70 1.19
CA HIS A 108 -8.23 -13.85 -0.06
C HIS A 108 -8.06 -15.31 -0.47
N LEU A 109 -7.67 -16.19 0.47
CA LEU A 109 -7.48 -17.61 0.19
C LEU A 109 -8.79 -18.28 -0.26
N MET A 110 -9.89 -17.99 0.42
CA MET A 110 -11.20 -18.57 0.13
C MET A 110 -11.77 -18.06 -1.20
N ALA A 111 -11.65 -16.75 -1.47
CA ALA A 111 -12.19 -16.15 -2.69
C ALA A 111 -11.42 -16.57 -3.95
N ASN A 112 -10.08 -16.64 -3.87
CA ASN A 112 -9.25 -16.87 -5.04
C ASN A 112 -8.87 -18.34 -5.25
N TYR A 113 -8.99 -19.17 -4.21
CA TYR A 113 -8.66 -20.59 -4.27
C TYR A 113 -9.72 -21.47 -3.59
N PRO A 114 -11.01 -21.36 -3.96
CA PRO A 114 -12.12 -22.01 -3.25
C PRO A 114 -12.02 -23.54 -3.22
N ARG A 115 -11.50 -24.19 -4.27
CA ARG A 115 -11.24 -25.64 -4.27
C ARG A 115 -10.23 -26.07 -3.21
N LYS A 116 -9.28 -25.17 -2.91
CA LYS A 116 -8.16 -25.37 -2.00
C LYS A 116 -8.49 -24.92 -0.57
N PHE A 117 -9.40 -23.96 -0.41
CA PHE A 117 -9.87 -23.39 0.85
C PHE A 117 -11.39 -23.16 0.80
N PRO A 118 -12.20 -24.23 0.89
CA PRO A 118 -13.65 -24.12 0.77
C PRO A 118 -14.32 -23.46 1.98
N ASN A 119 -13.60 -23.32 3.10
CA ASN A 119 -14.12 -22.75 4.33
C ASN A 119 -12.99 -22.15 5.19
N GLN A 120 -13.41 -21.41 6.23
CA GLN A 120 -12.52 -20.72 7.15
C GLN A 120 -11.56 -21.67 7.88
N LYS A 121 -12.04 -22.84 8.32
CA LYS A 121 -11.21 -23.84 9.01
C LYS A 121 -10.00 -24.26 8.16
N LYS A 122 -10.20 -24.50 6.85
CA LYS A 122 -9.08 -24.86 5.95
C LYS A 122 -8.08 -23.72 5.75
N ALA A 123 -8.55 -22.47 5.77
CA ALA A 123 -7.65 -21.31 5.73
C ALA A 123 -6.85 -21.18 7.04
N GLU A 124 -7.50 -21.40 8.18
CA GLU A 124 -6.88 -21.41 9.52
C GLU A 124 -5.83 -22.52 9.66
N ASP A 125 -6.17 -23.76 9.30
CA ASP A 125 -5.24 -24.89 9.31
C ASP A 125 -3.98 -24.58 8.49
N PHE A 126 -4.15 -23.94 7.34
CA PHE A 126 -3.03 -23.55 6.48
C PHE A 126 -2.17 -22.44 7.09
N ILE A 127 -2.78 -21.40 7.66
CA ILE A 127 -2.04 -20.35 8.38
C ILE A 127 -1.25 -20.97 9.54
N SER A 128 -1.85 -21.88 10.30
CA SER A 128 -1.18 -22.61 11.38
C SER A 128 0.02 -23.41 10.87
N HIS A 129 -0.08 -24.09 9.72
CA HIS A 129 1.08 -24.74 9.11
C HIS A 129 2.20 -23.76 8.77
N LEU A 130 1.88 -22.60 8.20
CA LEU A 130 2.89 -21.58 7.87
C LEU A 130 3.58 -21.05 9.15
N LYS A 131 2.84 -20.86 10.25
CA LYS A 131 3.40 -20.47 11.56
C LYS A 131 4.35 -21.54 12.12
N LEU A 132 4.14 -22.81 11.77
CA LEU A 132 4.99 -23.95 12.15
C LEU A 132 6.15 -24.18 11.17
N GLY A 133 6.36 -23.31 10.18
CA GLY A 133 7.45 -23.47 9.21
C GLY A 133 7.10 -24.33 8.01
N ASN A 134 5.84 -24.77 7.88
CA ASN A 134 5.42 -25.77 6.90
C ASN A 134 4.63 -25.17 5.74
N LEU A 135 5.17 -25.27 4.53
CA LEU A 135 4.47 -24.94 3.28
C LEU A 135 4.21 -26.20 2.44
N PRO A 136 2.95 -26.71 2.43
CA PRO A 136 2.60 -27.87 1.63
C PRO A 136 2.91 -27.68 0.14
N ARG A 137 3.48 -28.69 -0.52
CA ARG A 137 3.91 -28.63 -1.93
C ARG A 137 2.82 -28.11 -2.88
N MET A 138 1.57 -28.55 -2.71
CA MET A 138 0.43 -28.13 -3.54
C MET A 138 0.02 -26.64 -3.37
N LYS A 139 0.63 -25.95 -2.39
CA LYS A 139 0.32 -24.57 -2.00
C LYS A 139 1.47 -23.60 -2.32
N LYS A 140 2.58 -24.09 -2.89
CA LYS A 140 3.77 -23.30 -3.23
C LYS A 140 3.49 -22.18 -4.24
N ASN A 141 2.60 -22.43 -5.20
CA ASN A 141 2.30 -21.49 -6.28
C ASN A 141 1.08 -20.61 -5.99
N LEU A 142 0.63 -20.56 -4.72
CA LEU A 142 -0.41 -19.60 -4.35
C LEU A 142 0.21 -18.22 -4.29
N LEU A 143 -0.53 -17.19 -4.69
CA LEU A 143 -0.10 -15.81 -4.54
C LEU A 143 -0.44 -15.31 -3.14
N LEU A 144 0.47 -14.56 -2.54
CA LEU A 144 0.28 -13.90 -1.26
C LEU A 144 -0.94 -12.98 -1.27
N LYS A 145 -1.12 -12.25 -2.37
CA LYS A 145 -2.26 -11.37 -2.64
C LYS A 145 -2.55 -11.39 -4.14
N LYS A 146 -3.82 -11.19 -4.50
CA LYS A 146 -4.24 -11.11 -5.92
C LYS A 146 -3.70 -9.85 -6.61
N TYR A 147 -3.72 -8.74 -5.88
CA TYR A 147 -3.31 -7.43 -6.36
C TYR A 147 -1.91 -7.06 -5.84
N SER A 148 -1.52 -5.81 -6.06
CA SER A 148 -0.26 -5.26 -5.61
C SER A 148 -0.04 -5.39 -4.09
N ILE A 149 1.20 -5.64 -3.75
CA ILE A 149 1.71 -5.79 -2.39
C ILE A 149 2.54 -4.56 -2.06
N TRP A 150 2.16 -3.89 -0.98
CA TRP A 150 2.99 -2.89 -0.33
C TRP A 150 4.00 -3.61 0.54
N ALA A 151 5.27 -3.28 0.33
CA ALA A 151 6.40 -3.96 0.94
C ALA A 151 7.31 -2.94 1.61
N THR A 152 7.88 -3.34 2.75
CA THR A 152 8.90 -2.60 3.49
C THR A 152 10.17 -3.43 3.66
N TRP A 153 11.27 -2.81 4.05
CA TRP A 153 12.56 -3.43 4.32
C TRP A 153 13.35 -2.63 5.34
N ASN A 154 14.51 -3.13 5.75
CA ASN A 154 15.44 -2.38 6.58
C ASN A 154 16.40 -1.57 5.68
N GLU A 155 16.31 -0.24 5.76
CA GLU A 155 17.12 0.69 4.94
C GLU A 155 18.58 0.76 5.38
N ASN A 156 18.86 0.48 6.65
CA ASN A 156 20.21 0.60 7.22
C ASN A 156 21.02 -0.69 7.08
N ASN A 157 20.34 -1.84 7.01
CA ASN A 157 20.96 -3.14 6.79
C ASN A 157 20.11 -4.01 5.86
N HIS A 158 20.57 -4.17 4.63
CA HIS A 158 19.88 -4.89 3.58
C HIS A 158 19.81 -6.41 3.80
N GLU A 159 20.52 -6.95 4.78
CA GLU A 159 20.48 -8.37 5.15
C GLU A 159 19.53 -8.65 6.32
N GLU A 160 19.05 -7.62 7.02
CA GLU A 160 18.18 -7.76 8.19
C GLU A 160 16.71 -7.95 7.85
N ILE A 161 15.95 -8.44 8.85
CA ILE A 161 14.54 -8.73 8.70
C ILE A 161 13.73 -7.41 8.78
N PRO A 162 12.78 -7.16 7.86
CA PRO A 162 12.07 -5.87 7.73
C PRO A 162 11.33 -5.35 8.97
N PHE A 163 11.00 -6.20 9.94
CA PHE A 163 10.13 -5.84 11.07
C PHE A 163 10.86 -5.74 12.42
N GLU A 164 12.19 -5.76 12.42
CA GLU A 164 13.00 -5.66 13.65
C GLU A 164 12.89 -4.28 14.33
N PHE A 165 12.34 -3.29 13.64
CA PHE A 165 12.09 -1.98 14.22
C PHE A 165 10.98 -1.96 15.29
N CYS A 166 10.15 -3.00 15.36
CA CYS A 166 9.12 -3.13 16.38
C CYS A 166 9.71 -3.73 17.64
N ASN A 167 9.75 -2.91 18.69
CA ASN A 167 10.24 -3.32 20.00
C ASN A 167 9.19 -4.12 20.79
N THR A 168 7.93 -4.05 20.37
CA THR A 168 6.81 -4.77 20.98
C THR A 168 6.36 -5.94 20.10
N MET A 169 5.64 -6.89 20.72
CA MET A 169 4.95 -7.97 20.01
C MET A 169 3.57 -7.54 19.48
N LEU A 170 3.24 -6.24 19.56
CA LEU A 170 1.90 -5.73 19.31
C LEU A 170 1.66 -5.44 17.83
N ALA A 171 0.48 -5.80 17.33
CA ALA A 171 0.07 -5.50 15.96
C ALA A 171 0.01 -3.99 15.72
N ASP A 172 -0.43 -3.23 16.73
CA ASP A 172 -0.65 -1.79 16.60
C ASP A 172 0.65 -0.99 16.36
N GLU A 173 1.79 -1.43 16.89
CA GLU A 173 3.07 -0.78 16.60
C GLU A 173 3.47 -0.96 15.13
N ILE A 174 3.24 -2.15 14.55
CA ILE A 174 3.45 -2.40 13.12
C ILE A 174 2.50 -1.54 12.29
N ARG A 175 1.21 -1.49 12.65
CA ARG A 175 0.23 -0.65 11.93
C ARG A 175 0.62 0.81 11.92
N ALA A 176 1.02 1.30 13.08
CA ALA A 176 1.40 2.69 13.25
C ALA A 176 2.65 3.07 12.46
N ASN A 177 3.66 2.20 12.43
CA ASN A 177 4.87 2.41 11.63
C ASN A 177 4.61 2.29 10.13
N LEU A 178 3.68 1.42 9.70
CA LEU A 178 3.39 1.14 8.29
C LEU A 178 2.19 1.90 7.73
N GLY A 179 1.64 2.86 8.48
CA GLY A 179 0.48 3.62 8.02
C GLY A 179 -0.73 2.72 7.68
N LEU A 180 -0.94 1.62 8.41
CA LEU A 180 -2.12 0.77 8.21
C LEU A 180 -3.34 1.38 8.88
N ASP A 181 -4.54 0.95 8.48
CA ASP A 181 -5.80 1.52 8.99
C ASP A 181 -5.90 1.44 10.52
N LYS A 182 -6.04 2.61 11.16
CA LYS A 182 -6.20 2.76 12.61
C LYS A 182 -7.54 2.23 13.12
N LEU A 183 -8.55 2.11 12.26
CA LEU A 183 -9.82 1.47 12.64
C LEU A 183 -9.68 -0.02 12.94
N LEU A 184 -8.53 -0.62 12.61
CA LEU A 184 -8.19 -2.02 12.86
C LEU A 184 -7.26 -2.23 14.07
N ILE A 185 -7.25 -1.27 15.02
CA ILE A 185 -6.55 -1.44 16.30
C ILE A 185 -6.93 -2.77 16.96
N SER A 186 -5.94 -3.44 17.55
CA SER A 186 -6.06 -4.74 18.22
C SER A 186 -6.55 -5.89 17.31
N LYS A 187 -6.48 -5.72 15.99
CA LYS A 187 -6.68 -6.81 15.03
C LYS A 187 -5.35 -7.47 14.71
N GLU A 188 -5.37 -8.80 14.70
CA GLU A 188 -4.19 -9.62 14.40
C GLU A 188 -3.62 -9.37 13.00
N LEU A 189 -2.30 -9.22 12.97
CA LEU A 189 -1.51 -9.15 11.75
C LEU A 189 -0.73 -10.44 11.53
N ILE A 190 -0.64 -10.84 10.27
CA ILE A 190 0.35 -11.76 9.77
C ILE A 190 1.48 -10.96 9.13
N LEU A 191 2.72 -11.27 9.52
CA LEU A 191 3.93 -10.70 8.93
C LEU A 191 4.53 -11.73 7.99
N PHE A 192 4.56 -11.38 6.70
CA PHE A 192 5.20 -12.16 5.66
C PHE A 192 6.56 -11.56 5.35
N ILE A 193 7.61 -12.37 5.47
CA ILE A 193 8.96 -12.02 5.03
C ILE A 193 9.29 -12.89 3.83
N TYR A 194 9.93 -12.33 2.82
CA TYR A 194 10.27 -13.07 1.60
C TYR A 194 11.49 -12.48 0.90
N LYS A 195 12.13 -13.31 0.08
CA LYS A 195 13.13 -12.86 -0.88
C LYS A 195 12.44 -12.46 -2.18
N MET A 196 12.81 -11.31 -2.74
CA MET A 196 12.20 -10.85 -3.98
C MET A 196 12.65 -11.73 -5.15
N PRO A 197 11.73 -12.36 -5.91
CA PRO A 197 12.09 -13.06 -7.13
C PRO A 197 12.75 -12.10 -8.13
N LYS A 198 13.73 -12.59 -8.89
CA LYS A 198 14.44 -11.77 -9.91
C LYS A 198 13.50 -11.23 -10.99
N SER A 199 12.37 -11.91 -11.23
CA SER A 199 11.36 -11.53 -12.22
C SER A 199 10.35 -10.50 -11.71
N ILE A 200 10.49 -10.02 -10.47
CA ILE A 200 9.57 -9.06 -9.86
C ILE A 200 10.34 -7.79 -9.51
N ASP A 201 9.93 -6.72 -10.19
CA ASP A 201 10.40 -5.37 -9.92
C ASP A 201 9.58 -4.72 -8.80
N VAL A 202 10.26 -3.92 -8.00
CA VAL A 202 9.64 -3.09 -6.96
C VAL A 202 9.60 -1.68 -7.48
N LYS A 203 8.39 -1.13 -7.55
CA LYS A 203 8.10 0.21 -8.02
C LYS A 203 7.92 1.15 -6.86
N ARG A 204 8.14 2.44 -7.09
CA ARG A 204 7.81 3.49 -6.12
C ARG A 204 6.28 3.62 -6.00
N PRO A 205 5.72 3.79 -4.80
CA PRO A 205 4.29 3.96 -4.63
C PRO A 205 3.82 5.33 -5.13
N THR A 206 2.60 5.38 -5.66
CA THR A 206 1.95 6.59 -6.19
C THR A 206 0.55 6.77 -5.60
N ILE A 207 -0.09 7.92 -5.86
CA ILE A 207 -1.52 8.12 -5.56
C ILE A 207 -2.42 7.04 -6.19
N ALA A 208 -2.03 6.50 -7.34
CA ALA A 208 -2.78 5.45 -8.03
C ALA A 208 -2.79 4.14 -7.22
N ASP A 209 -1.66 3.83 -6.58
CA ASP A 209 -1.51 2.67 -5.71
C ASP A 209 -2.26 2.82 -4.39
N ALA A 210 -2.23 4.03 -3.84
CA ALA A 210 -2.85 4.36 -2.57
C ALA A 210 -4.38 4.49 -2.67
N GLY A 211 -4.90 4.98 -3.80
CA GLY A 211 -6.29 5.34 -3.97
C GLY A 211 -6.75 6.32 -2.89
N LEU A 212 -7.56 5.85 -1.95
CA LEU A 212 -8.10 6.65 -0.85
C LEU A 212 -7.35 6.50 0.48
N SER A 213 -6.18 5.86 0.48
CA SER A 213 -5.43 5.64 1.72
C SER A 213 -5.06 6.96 2.41
N GLN A 214 -5.48 7.11 3.67
CA GLN A 214 -5.21 8.31 4.49
C GLN A 214 -3.77 8.39 5.04
N TYR A 215 -2.99 7.32 4.86
CA TYR A 215 -1.63 7.15 5.35
C TYR A 215 -0.60 7.00 4.23
N PHE A 216 -1.02 7.21 2.98
CA PHE A 216 -0.07 7.47 1.92
C PHE A 216 0.32 8.96 1.96
N GLU A 217 1.58 9.25 1.68
CA GLU A 217 2.06 10.60 1.39
C GLU A 217 3.21 10.48 0.38
N PRO A 218 3.14 11.14 -0.79
CA PRO A 218 4.28 11.21 -1.69
C PRO A 218 5.50 11.79 -0.96
N THR A 219 6.68 11.29 -1.32
CA THR A 219 7.93 11.82 -0.78
C THR A 219 8.13 13.28 -1.17
N VAL A 220 9.06 13.96 -0.49
CA VAL A 220 9.40 15.34 -0.87
C VAL A 220 10.03 15.35 -2.27
N PRO A 221 9.74 16.36 -3.13
CA PRO A 221 10.38 16.47 -4.43
C PRO A 221 11.92 16.42 -4.32
N GLY A 222 12.55 15.58 -5.14
CA GLY A 222 13.99 15.33 -5.10
C GLY A 222 14.39 14.07 -4.33
N PHE A 223 13.54 13.54 -3.45
CA PHE A 223 13.72 12.21 -2.88
C PHE A 223 13.21 11.15 -3.87
N ILE A 224 14.11 10.42 -4.51
CA ILE A 224 13.77 9.53 -5.66
C ILE A 224 13.99 8.05 -5.42
N SER A 225 14.54 7.65 -4.27
CA SER A 225 14.92 6.27 -3.98
C SER A 225 13.69 5.37 -3.83
N HIS A 226 12.84 5.62 -2.85
CA HIS A 226 11.66 4.80 -2.58
C HIS A 226 10.52 5.64 -1.99
N GLY A 227 9.38 5.01 -1.68
CA GLY A 227 8.36 5.63 -0.86
C GLY A 227 8.76 5.64 0.63
N LEU A 228 8.03 6.40 1.42
CA LEU A 228 8.14 6.39 2.88
C LEU A 228 6.75 6.24 3.49
N THR A 229 6.62 5.39 4.51
CA THR A 229 5.38 5.30 5.26
C THR A 229 5.07 6.64 5.91
N ARG A 230 3.80 7.06 5.86
CA ARG A 230 3.31 8.04 6.83
C ARG A 230 2.85 7.30 8.07
N THR A 231 3.57 7.48 9.17
CA THR A 231 3.19 6.87 10.44
C THR A 231 1.88 7.45 10.98
N TRP A 232 1.30 6.77 11.96
CA TRP A 232 0.24 7.38 12.77
C TRP A 232 0.76 8.62 13.49
N GLU A 233 -0.17 9.54 13.79
CA GLU A 233 0.11 10.67 14.69
C GLU A 233 0.27 10.11 16.12
N LEU A 234 1.29 10.60 16.84
CA LEU A 234 1.57 10.16 18.20
C LEU A 234 0.42 10.56 19.14
N GLU A 235 -0.23 9.57 19.72
CA GLU A 235 -1.26 9.75 20.75
C GLU A 235 -0.76 9.26 22.10
N HIS A 236 -1.36 9.75 23.19
CA HIS A 236 -0.99 9.35 24.57
C HIS A 236 -1.08 7.83 24.80
N SER A 237 -1.92 7.11 24.05
CA SER A 237 -2.05 5.65 24.11
C SER A 237 -0.87 4.89 23.46
N MET A 238 0.06 5.59 22.81
CA MET A 238 1.18 5.01 22.06
C MET A 238 2.54 5.30 22.71
N ILE A 239 2.54 5.71 23.98
CA ILE A 239 3.76 5.94 24.75
C ILE A 239 4.56 4.62 24.78
N GLY A 240 5.78 4.67 24.24
CA GLY A 240 6.70 3.52 24.13
C GLY A 240 6.83 2.94 22.72
N TYR A 241 5.98 3.34 21.77
CA TYR A 241 6.14 2.93 20.36
C TYR A 241 7.23 3.75 19.68
N ASN A 242 8.11 3.08 18.94
CA ASN A 242 9.15 3.75 18.16
C ASN A 242 8.65 4.03 16.73
N LEU A 243 7.79 5.05 16.59
CA LEU A 243 7.20 5.41 15.30
C LEU A 243 8.20 6.18 14.45
N ASN A 244 8.70 5.55 13.38
CA ASN A 244 9.46 6.22 12.35
C ASN A 244 8.96 5.80 10.97
N PRO A 245 9.01 6.70 9.97
CA PRO A 245 8.79 6.32 8.58
C PRO A 245 9.66 5.11 8.21
N ARG A 246 9.07 4.19 7.44
CA ARG A 246 9.76 3.01 6.91
C ARG A 246 9.84 3.12 5.39
N PRO A 247 10.89 2.57 4.77
CA PRO A 247 10.96 2.56 3.32
C PRO A 247 9.82 1.71 2.76
N GLU A 248 9.22 2.15 1.67
CA GLU A 248 8.12 1.46 1.01
C GLU A 248 8.32 1.34 -0.49
N GLY A 249 7.86 0.20 -1.00
CA GLY A 249 7.77 -0.09 -2.41
C GLY A 249 6.55 -0.92 -2.70
N ILE A 250 6.14 -0.93 -3.95
CA ILE A 250 4.99 -1.70 -4.40
C ILE A 250 5.39 -2.66 -5.51
N HIS A 251 4.87 -3.89 -5.47
CA HIS A 251 5.12 -4.87 -6.53
C HIS A 251 3.90 -5.76 -6.75
N GLN A 252 3.93 -6.51 -7.85
CA GLN A 252 2.90 -7.51 -8.15
C GLN A 252 2.88 -8.67 -7.13
N GLY A 253 1.83 -9.47 -7.13
CA GLY A 253 1.70 -10.62 -6.24
C GLY A 253 2.91 -11.58 -6.31
N ILE A 254 3.39 -12.03 -5.15
CA ILE A 254 4.45 -13.03 -5.04
C ILE A 254 3.89 -14.41 -4.72
N GLU A 255 4.55 -15.47 -5.17
CA GLU A 255 4.17 -16.84 -4.80
C GLU A 255 4.68 -17.22 -3.40
N MET A 256 3.90 -18.04 -2.68
CA MET A 256 4.17 -18.48 -1.31
C MET A 256 5.52 -19.19 -1.15
N HIS A 257 6.05 -19.83 -2.20
CA HIS A 257 7.34 -20.51 -2.13
C HIS A 257 8.53 -19.56 -1.91
N ASN A 258 8.34 -18.26 -2.09
CA ASN A 258 9.34 -17.23 -1.81
C ASN A 258 9.33 -16.74 -0.36
N LEU A 259 8.34 -17.16 0.43
CA LEU A 259 8.25 -16.80 1.84
C LEU A 259 9.39 -17.42 2.64
N CYS A 260 9.96 -16.61 3.53
CA CYS A 260 10.74 -17.07 4.65
C CYS A 260 9.77 -17.61 5.71
N LEU A 261 10.02 -18.85 6.14
CA LEU A 261 9.21 -19.56 7.13
C LEU A 261 10.03 -19.80 8.40
N PRO A 262 9.41 -19.86 9.58
CA PRO A 262 7.99 -19.67 9.86
C PRO A 262 7.51 -18.21 9.67
N ILE A 263 6.23 -18.03 9.34
CA ILE A 263 5.61 -16.70 9.39
C ILE A 263 5.33 -16.29 10.84
N SER A 264 5.34 -14.98 11.12
CA SER A 264 5.00 -14.45 12.44
C SER A 264 3.60 -13.84 12.47
N THR A 265 2.98 -13.83 13.66
CA THR A 265 1.75 -13.08 13.91
C THR A 265 1.90 -12.15 15.10
N ARG A 266 1.24 -10.99 15.01
CA ARG A 266 1.19 -9.97 16.06
C ARG A 266 -0.27 -9.76 16.49
N TRP A 267 -0.47 -9.42 17.75
CA TRP A 267 -1.80 -9.27 18.39
C TRP A 267 -2.00 -7.83 18.86
#